data_AF-A0A9W4T843-F1
#
_entry.id   AF-A0A9W4T843-F1
#
_cell.length_a   1.000
_cell.length_b   1.000
_cell.length_c   1.000
_cell.angle_alpha   90.00
_cell.angle_beta   90.00
_cell.angle_gamma   90.00
#
_symmetry.space_group_name_H-M   'P 1'
#
loop_
_entity.id
_entity.type
_entity.pdbx_description
1 polymer ?
#
loop_
_entity_poly.entity_id
_entity_poly.type
_entity_poly.pdbx_seq_one_letter_code
_entity_poly.pdbx_strand_id
1 'polypeptide(L)'
;FEESMKPKSIGKVLKLIAESYSNLKYVNISALEFSEILICNNIRFSPRLQHLDISFCKITDITIGEIVRFCSNLKYLNLRGYYKISKKTIDQLILLNLNIYIDNFVKTLTPSSLIRVVRKHLTQNNFASKHDFFLKPSESFRF
;
A
#
# COMPACT_ATOMS: atom_id res chain seq x y z
N PHE A 1 30.32 -0.44 25.79
CA PHE A 1 30.22 0.49 24.65
C PHE A 1 30.01 -0.36 23.40
N GLU A 2 28.77 -0.47 22.94
CA GLU A 2 28.49 -1.12 21.66
C GLU A 2 29.02 -0.23 20.53
N GLU A 3 29.87 -0.77 19.67
CA GLU A 3 30.19 -0.15 18.39
C GLU A 3 28.93 -0.16 17.53
N SER A 4 28.12 0.90 17.63
CA SER A 4 26.94 1.06 16.79
C SER A 4 27.37 1.07 15.31
N MET A 5 26.80 0.17 14.50
CA MET A 5 27.03 0.17 13.05
C MET A 5 26.72 1.55 12.45
N LYS A 6 27.63 2.07 11.61
CA LYS A 6 27.43 3.35 10.92
C LYS A 6 26.18 3.27 10.01
N PRO A 7 25.40 4.36 9.85
CA PRO A 7 24.17 4.39 9.05
C PRO A 7 24.34 3.87 7.61
N LYS A 8 25.47 4.19 6.97
CA LYS A 8 25.80 3.74 5.60
C LYS A 8 25.95 2.22 5.51
N SER A 9 26.51 1.59 6.54
CA SER A 9 26.71 0.13 6.60
C SER A 9 25.38 -0.60 6.80
N ILE A 10 24.52 -0.06 7.68
CA ILE A 10 23.18 -0.60 7.91
C ILE A 10 22.33 -0.53 6.63
N GLY A 11 22.40 0.56 5.86
CA GLY A 11 21.66 0.68 4.60
C GLY A 11 22.03 -0.39 3.58
N LYS A 12 23.32 -0.76 3.53
CA LYS A 12 23.81 -1.86 2.68
C LYS A 12 23.28 -3.22 3.15
N VAL A 13 23.25 -3.46 4.47
CA VAL A 13 22.69 -4.69 5.04
C VAL A 13 21.21 -4.85 4.71
N LEU A 14 20.41 -3.80 4.89
CA LEU A 14 18.98 -3.85 4.57
C LEU A 14 18.71 -4.12 3.10
N LYS A 15 19.50 -3.51 2.20
CA LYS A 15 19.42 -3.82 0.77
C LYS A 15 19.65 -5.30 0.51
N LEU A 16 20.71 -5.88 1.09
CA LEU A 16 21.01 -7.31 0.93
C LEU A 16 19.90 -8.19 1.49
N ILE A 17 19.31 -7.83 2.63
CA ILE A 17 18.16 -8.55 3.20
C ILE A 17 16.97 -8.52 2.22
N ALA A 18 16.60 -7.36 1.70
CA ALA A 18 15.48 -7.25 0.77
C ALA A 18 15.72 -8.04 -0.51
N GLU A 19 16.93 -8.00 -1.06
CA GLU A 19 17.33 -8.77 -2.25
C GLU A 19 17.32 -10.29 -1.99
N SER A 20 17.69 -10.73 -0.78
CA SER A 20 17.79 -12.16 -0.44
C SER A 20 16.42 -12.78 -0.11
N TYR A 21 15.47 -11.98 0.39
CA TYR A 21 14.21 -12.46 0.93
C TYR A 21 12.99 -11.85 0.21
N SER A 22 12.81 -12.19 -1.07
CA SER A 22 11.69 -11.71 -1.89
C SER A 22 10.29 -12.11 -1.39
N ASN A 23 10.22 -13.04 -0.43
CA ASN A 23 8.99 -13.52 0.20
C ASN A 23 8.63 -12.78 1.50
N LEU A 24 9.35 -11.71 1.86
CA LEU A 24 9.04 -10.91 3.04
C LEU A 24 7.59 -10.40 2.99
N LYS A 25 6.87 -10.65 4.08
CA LYS A 25 5.49 -10.17 4.29
C LYS A 25 5.42 -9.03 5.29
N TYR A 26 6.41 -8.91 6.16
CA TYR A 26 6.48 -7.92 7.23
C TYR A 26 7.86 -7.28 7.22
N VAL A 27 7.89 -5.95 7.12
CA VAL A 27 9.12 -5.16 7.23
C VAL A 27 8.85 -4.02 8.20
N ASN A 28 9.67 -3.94 9.24
CA ASN A 28 9.71 -2.78 10.13
C ASN A 28 11.11 -2.19 10.08
N ILE A 29 11.20 -0.95 9.62
CA ILE A 29 12.42 -0.16 9.58
C ILE A 29 12.20 1.21 10.23
N SER A 30 11.26 1.31 11.18
CA SER A 30 10.87 2.55 11.86
C SER A 30 12.04 3.22 12.58
N ALA A 31 12.02 4.56 12.62
CA ALA A 31 13.01 5.40 13.30
C ALA A 31 14.45 5.19 12.80
N LEU A 32 14.62 4.56 11.64
CA LEU A 32 15.92 4.40 11.04
C LEU A 32 16.22 5.59 10.12
N GLU A 33 17.38 6.19 10.34
CA GLU A 33 17.83 7.37 9.60
C GLU A 33 18.40 6.95 8.23
N PHE A 34 17.51 6.56 7.32
CA PHE A 34 17.86 6.18 5.96
C PHE A 34 17.53 7.23 4.92
N SER A 35 18.26 7.17 3.81
CA SER A 35 17.83 7.86 2.60
C SER A 35 16.57 7.18 2.05
N GLU A 36 15.66 8.00 1.55
CA GLU A 36 14.47 7.56 0.81
C GLU A 36 14.79 6.49 -0.25
N ILE A 37 15.95 6.62 -0.92
CA ILE A 37 16.45 5.65 -1.92
C ILE A 37 16.52 4.23 -1.35
N LEU A 38 17.01 4.07 -0.11
CA LEU A 38 17.13 2.75 0.52
C LEU A 38 15.77 2.16 0.86
N ILE A 39 14.83 2.99 1.32
CA ILE A 39 13.45 2.58 1.62
C ILE A 39 12.77 2.09 0.33
N CYS A 40 12.88 2.86 -0.76
CA CYS A 40 12.32 2.47 -2.06
C CYS A 40 12.93 1.17 -2.61
N ASN A 41 14.24 0.94 -2.42
CA ASN A 41 14.84 -0.33 -2.82
C ASN A 41 14.25 -1.51 -2.05
N ASN A 42 14.06 -1.39 -0.73
CA ASN A 42 13.44 -2.45 0.07
C ASN A 42 12.01 -2.78 -0.42
N ILE A 43 11.23 -1.76 -0.75
CA ILE A 43 9.88 -1.88 -1.34
C ILE A 43 9.91 -2.66 -2.66
N ARG A 44 10.82 -2.31 -3.57
CA ARG A 44 10.94 -2.93 -4.90
C ARG A 44 11.26 -4.42 -4.86
N PHE A 45 12.04 -4.85 -3.88
CA PHE A 45 12.43 -6.26 -3.72
C PHE A 45 11.43 -7.11 -2.92
N SER A 46 10.39 -6.48 -2.35
CA SER A 46 9.40 -7.16 -1.49
C SER A 46 7.99 -7.16 -2.10
N PRO A 47 7.74 -7.82 -3.26
CA PRO A 47 6.45 -7.76 -3.95
C PRO A 47 5.28 -8.43 -3.18
N ARG A 48 5.59 -9.26 -2.19
CA ARG A 48 4.62 -9.96 -1.34
C ARG A 48 4.37 -9.26 -0.02
N LEU A 49 4.89 -8.04 0.16
CA LEU A 49 4.79 -7.30 1.40
C LEU A 49 3.33 -7.04 1.77
N GLN A 50 2.99 -7.34 3.02
CA GLN A 50 1.65 -7.15 3.58
C GLN A 50 1.63 -6.13 4.71
N HIS A 51 2.75 -5.95 5.41
CA HIS A 51 2.91 -4.99 6.50
C HIS A 51 4.21 -4.22 6.36
N LEU A 52 4.11 -2.89 6.37
CA LEU A 52 5.26 -2.00 6.32
C LEU A 52 5.17 -0.95 7.42
N ASP A 53 6.18 -0.90 8.28
CA ASP A 53 6.37 0.19 9.22
C ASP A 53 7.62 1.00 8.85
N ILE A 54 7.37 2.24 8.44
CA ILE A 54 8.39 3.26 8.10
C ILE A 54 8.16 4.53 8.92
N SER A 55 7.53 4.40 10.09
CA SER A 55 7.30 5.52 10.98
C SER A 55 8.62 6.18 11.37
N PHE A 56 8.63 7.50 11.48
CA PHE A 56 9.81 8.30 11.81
C PHE A 56 10.99 8.21 10.81
N CYS A 57 10.82 7.56 9.64
CA CYS A 57 11.82 7.51 8.54
C CYS A 57 11.62 8.61 7.49
N LYS A 58 12.71 9.23 7.00
CA LYS A 58 12.64 10.36 6.06
C LYS A 58 12.04 9.97 4.70
N ILE A 59 10.76 10.27 4.52
CA ILE A 59 9.98 9.91 3.33
C ILE A 59 9.30 11.13 2.68
N THR A 60 9.05 11.02 1.37
CA THR A 60 8.29 11.98 0.57
C THR A 60 7.17 11.28 -0.21
N ASP A 61 6.41 12.05 -1.00
CA ASP A 61 5.42 11.54 -1.95
C ASP A 61 6.01 10.51 -2.92
N ILE A 62 7.31 10.57 -3.21
CA ILE A 62 8.03 9.60 -4.06
C ILE A 62 7.97 8.21 -3.42
N THR A 63 8.28 8.11 -2.12
CA THR A 63 8.20 6.84 -1.37
C THR A 63 6.80 6.23 -1.46
N ILE A 64 5.75 7.05 -1.29
CA ILE A 64 4.37 6.56 -1.36
C ILE A 64 4.00 6.08 -2.77
N GLY A 65 4.44 6.78 -3.81
CA GLY A 65 4.25 6.35 -5.20
C GLY A 65 4.90 4.99 -5.49
N GLU A 66 6.06 4.72 -4.90
CA GLU A 66 6.74 3.42 -4.99
C GLU A 66 5.98 2.31 -4.25
N ILE A 67 5.47 2.59 -3.04
CA ILE A 67 4.61 1.66 -2.30
C ILE A 67 3.39 1.27 -3.13
N VAL A 68 2.71 2.25 -3.71
CA VAL A 68 1.56 2.03 -4.60
C VAL A 68 1.92 1.15 -5.79
N ARG A 69 3.10 1.36 -6.37
CA ARG A 69 3.53 0.67 -7.60
C ARG A 69 3.96 -0.77 -7.35
N PHE A 70 4.63 -1.05 -6.23
CA PHE A 70 5.32 -2.33 -6.02
C PHE A 70 4.69 -3.19 -4.91
N CYS A 71 3.95 -2.61 -3.96
CA CYS A 71 3.36 -3.34 -2.84
C CYS A 71 1.84 -3.54 -3.01
N SER A 72 1.43 -4.25 -4.05
CA SER A 72 -0.01 -4.52 -4.34
C SER A 72 -0.72 -5.39 -3.29
N ASN A 73 0.04 -6.12 -2.47
CA ASN A 73 -0.48 -6.98 -1.40
C ASN A 73 -0.48 -6.30 -0.03
N LEU A 74 -0.14 -5.01 0.05
CA LEU A 74 0.01 -4.28 1.30
C LEU A 74 -1.34 -4.12 2.01
N LYS A 75 -1.41 -4.59 3.25
CA LYS A 75 -2.59 -4.54 4.12
C LYS A 75 -2.44 -3.54 5.25
N TYR A 76 -1.20 -3.25 5.64
CA TYR A 76 -0.89 -2.33 6.73
C TYR A 76 0.29 -1.44 6.38
N LEU A 77 0.14 -0.14 6.62
CA LEU A 77 1.20 0.86 6.46
C LEU A 77 1.19 1.84 7.63
N ASN A 78 2.32 1.97 8.30
CA ASN A 78 2.51 2.99 9.34
C ASN A 78 3.38 4.14 8.81
N LEU A 79 2.81 5.35 8.78
CA LEU A 79 3.46 6.59 8.32
C LEU A 79 3.65 7.62 9.45
N ARG A 80 3.59 7.20 10.71
CA ARG A 80 3.71 8.12 11.86
C ARG A 80 4.97 8.97 11.78
N GLY A 81 4.88 10.22 12.23
CA GLY A 81 6.02 11.14 12.28
C GLY A 81 6.26 11.96 11.01
N TYR A 82 5.49 11.74 9.93
CA TYR A 82 5.59 12.53 8.69
C TYR A 82 4.34 13.33 8.39
N TYR A 83 4.51 14.65 8.38
CA TYR A 83 3.45 15.65 8.12
C TYR A 83 3.60 16.36 6.76
N LYS A 84 4.62 16.00 5.98
CA LYS A 84 4.92 16.63 4.66
C LYS A 84 4.42 15.82 3.45
N ILE A 85 3.74 14.70 3.66
CA ILE A 85 3.14 13.91 2.58
C ILE A 85 1.87 14.62 2.13
N SER A 86 1.70 14.82 0.82
CA SER A 86 0.53 15.54 0.32
C SER A 86 -0.75 14.70 0.47
N LYS A 87 -1.86 15.37 0.79
CA LYS A 87 -3.18 14.73 0.87
C LYS A 87 -3.54 13.99 -0.42
N LYS A 88 -3.20 14.57 -1.58
CA LYS A 88 -3.42 13.98 -2.90
C LYS A 88 -2.76 12.61 -3.03
N THR A 89 -1.51 12.49 -2.58
CA THR A 89 -0.74 11.24 -2.65
C THR A 89 -1.32 10.18 -1.72
N ILE A 90 -1.77 10.56 -0.52
CA ILE A 90 -2.49 9.65 0.39
C ILE A 90 -3.84 9.21 -0.19
N ASP A 91 -4.61 10.12 -0.78
CA ASP A 91 -5.86 9.77 -1.45
C ASP A 91 -5.59 8.76 -2.59
N GLN A 92 -4.52 8.94 -3.37
CA GLN A 92 -4.11 7.97 -4.40
C GLN A 92 -3.76 6.60 -3.83
N LEU A 93 -3.01 6.55 -2.74
CA LEU A 93 -2.65 5.31 -2.04
C LEU A 93 -3.90 4.53 -1.62
N ILE A 94 -4.86 5.20 -0.97
CA ILE A 94 -6.10 4.57 -0.48
C ILE A 94 -6.96 4.06 -1.64
N LEU A 95 -7.04 4.83 -2.74
CA LEU A 95 -7.81 4.39 -3.90
C LEU A 95 -7.23 3.15 -4.56
N LEU A 96 -5.91 3.07 -4.64
CA LEU A 96 -5.22 2.00 -5.36
C LEU A 96 -5.15 0.72 -4.52
N ASN A 97 -5.02 0.86 -3.20
CA ASN A 97 -4.99 -0.24 -2.24
C ASN A 97 -6.23 -0.21 -1.32
N LEU A 98 -7.38 -0.66 -1.82
CA LEU A 98 -8.67 -0.58 -1.12
C LEU A 98 -8.73 -1.27 0.26
N ASN A 99 -7.75 -2.13 0.57
CA ASN A 99 -7.68 -2.92 1.80
C ASN A 99 -6.53 -2.51 2.72
N ILE A 100 -5.89 -1.37 2.49
CA ILE A 100 -4.76 -0.92 3.30
C ILE A 100 -5.23 -0.15 4.53
N TYR A 101 -4.86 -0.62 5.71
CA TYR A 101 -4.95 0.14 6.95
C TYR A 101 -3.75 1.09 7.05
N ILE A 102 -4.00 2.40 7.15
CA ILE A 102 -2.96 3.41 7.32
C ILE A 102 -3.07 3.99 8.72
N ASP A 103 -2.09 3.70 9.57
CA ASP A 103 -2.05 4.27 10.92
C ASP A 103 -1.65 5.75 10.89
N ASN A 104 -2.17 6.53 11.85
CA ASN A 104 -1.85 7.94 12.08
C ASN A 104 -2.25 8.95 10.98
N PHE A 105 -3.00 8.55 9.94
CA PHE A 105 -3.55 9.47 8.91
C PHE A 105 -5.09 9.63 8.95
N VAL A 106 -5.75 9.12 10.00
CA VAL A 106 -7.22 9.04 10.13
C VAL A 106 -7.94 10.41 10.15
N LYS A 107 -7.22 11.54 10.09
CA LYS A 107 -7.84 12.88 9.96
C LYS A 107 -8.19 13.31 8.53
N THR A 108 -7.86 12.57 7.46
CA THR A 108 -7.96 13.13 6.09
C THR A 108 -8.97 12.49 5.14
N LEU A 109 -9.61 11.37 5.51
CA LEU A 109 -10.64 10.77 4.66
C LEU A 109 -11.90 11.63 4.70
N THR A 110 -12.10 12.44 3.65
CA THR A 110 -13.38 13.13 3.46
C THR A 110 -14.45 12.09 3.08
N PRO A 111 -15.73 12.35 3.39
CA PRO A 111 -16.83 11.50 2.97
C PRO A 111 -16.81 11.19 1.46
N SER A 112 -16.37 12.16 0.64
CA SER A 112 -16.20 12.03 -0.80
C SER A 112 -15.11 11.03 -1.22
N SER A 113 -13.97 10.97 -0.52
CA SER A 113 -12.93 9.96 -0.76
C SER A 113 -13.44 8.56 -0.38
N LEU A 114 -14.17 8.45 0.73
CA LEU A 114 -14.82 7.21 1.21
C LEU A 114 -15.84 6.66 0.21
N ILE A 115 -16.76 7.50 -0.28
CA ILE A 115 -17.77 7.11 -1.28
C ILE A 115 -17.10 6.57 -2.55
N ARG A 116 -15.99 7.18 -2.98
CA ARG A 116 -15.25 6.74 -4.18
C ARG A 116 -14.53 5.41 -3.96
N VAL A 117 -13.93 5.20 -2.78
CA VAL A 117 -13.32 3.93 -2.36
C VAL A 117 -14.38 2.82 -2.37
N VAL A 118 -15.54 3.05 -1.75
CA VAL A 118 -16.67 2.11 -1.73
C VAL A 118 -17.17 1.81 -3.14
N ARG A 119 -17.37 2.82 -4.00
CA ARG A 119 -17.78 2.63 -5.39
C ARG A 119 -16.78 1.76 -6.16
N LYS A 120 -15.48 2.02 -6.02
CA LYS A 120 -14.42 1.22 -6.68
C LYS A 120 -14.46 -0.23 -6.19
N HIS A 121 -14.61 -0.45 -4.89
CA HIS A 121 -14.76 -1.78 -4.30
C HIS A 121 -15.96 -2.53 -4.87
N LEU A 122 -17.13 -1.88 -4.96
CA LEU A 122 -18.33 -2.46 -5.55
C LEU A 122 -18.12 -2.80 -7.04
N THR A 123 -17.45 -1.95 -7.80
CA THR A 123 -17.17 -2.23 -9.23
C THR A 123 -16.15 -3.35 -9.44
N GLN A 124 -15.12 -3.47 -8.59
CA GLN A 124 -14.11 -4.53 -8.71
C GLN A 124 -14.66 -5.91 -8.33
N ASN A 125 -15.64 -5.98 -7.42
CA ASN A 125 -16.29 -7.23 -7.01
C ASN A 125 -17.47 -7.64 -7.92
N ASN A 126 -18.00 -6.73 -8.75
CA ASN A 126 -19.19 -6.99 -9.59
C ASN A 126 -18.88 -7.39 -11.06
N PHE A 127 -17.64 -7.75 -11.41
CA PHE A 127 -17.35 -8.34 -12.74
C PHE A 127 -17.49 -9.88 -12.80
N ALA A 128 -17.90 -10.53 -11.71
CA ALA A 128 -18.09 -11.99 -11.68
C ALA A 128 -19.53 -12.45 -12.00
N SER A 129 -20.47 -11.56 -12.34
CA SER A 129 -21.89 -11.94 -12.50
C SER A 129 -22.59 -11.34 -13.71
N LYS A 130 -21.84 -11.04 -14.79
CA LYS A 130 -22.42 -10.69 -16.10
C LYS A 130 -22.17 -11.78 -17.16
N HIS A 131 -22.46 -13.02 -16.81
CA HIS A 131 -22.77 -14.08 -17.77
C HIS A 131 -23.78 -15.01 -17.11
N ASP A 132 -25.06 -14.63 -17.16
CA ASP A 132 -26.21 -15.53 -17.15
C ASP A 132 -27.48 -14.70 -17.02
N PHE A 133 -27.93 -14.11 -18.13
CA PHE A 133 -29.36 -13.88 -18.40
C PHE A 133 -29.51 -13.72 -19.91
N PHE A 134 -29.34 -14.83 -20.63
CA PHE A 134 -30.05 -14.99 -21.90
C PHE A 134 -31.54 -15.08 -21.55
N LEU A 135 -32.26 -13.99 -21.78
CA LEU A 135 -33.73 -14.01 -21.82
C LEU A 135 -34.14 -14.92 -23.00
N LYS A 136 -34.55 -16.15 -22.72
CA LYS A 136 -35.44 -16.88 -23.63
C LYS A 136 -36.84 -16.27 -23.50
N PRO A 137 -37.50 -15.85 -24.60
CA PRO A 137 -38.88 -15.40 -24.54
C PRO A 137 -39.81 -16.57 -24.19
N SER A 138 -40.62 -16.38 -23.16
CA SER A 138 -41.64 -17.33 -22.68
C SER A 138 -42.78 -17.50 -23.68
N GLU A 139 -43.20 -18.75 -23.87
CA GLU A 139 -44.43 -19.12 -24.56
C GLU A 139 -45.66 -18.47 -23.92
N SER A 140 -46.58 -17.99 -24.76
CA SER A 140 -47.85 -17.41 -24.35
C SER A 140 -48.86 -18.52 -24.04
N PHE A 141 -49.40 -18.52 -22.83
CA PHE A 141 -50.61 -19.29 -22.51
C PHE A 141 -51.84 -18.49 -22.93
N ARG A 142 -52.69 -19.15 -23.71
CA ARG A 142 -54.02 -18.69 -24.15
C ARG A 142 -55.00 -18.66 -22.98
N PHE A 143 -55.87 -17.66 -22.97
CA PHE A 143 -57.29 -17.80 -22.63
C PHE A 143 -58.09 -17.15 -23.76
#